data_AF-A0A3M1JMF9-F1
#
_entry.id   AF-A0A3M1JMF9-F1
#
_cell.length_a   1.000
_cell.length_b   1.000
_cell.length_c   1.000
_cell.angle_alpha   90.00
_cell.angle_beta   90.00
_cell.angle_gamma   90.00
#
_symmetry.space_group_name_H-M   'P 1'
#
loop_
_entity.id
_entity.type
_entity.pdbx_description
1 polymer ?
#
loop_
_entity_poly.entity_id
_entity_poly.type
_entity_poly.pdbx_seq_one_letter_code
_entity_poly.pdbx_strand_id
1 'polypeptide(L)'
;MQGNTSTYRPAAGVARAGVAGLLAVRLAIGIAIAFVVTFGLYYGMHVLITGSGKPPTEDNSFKIVDTRVPPEETEVQRKDRKPPKPKPPEEPPEPPKFDNVVSNKPNASATNMNFDFGANANISGGISFDAAQDRDVLPIVRVEPIYPQRAASRGIEGYVILEFTVLPSGEVDAESIQI
;
A
#
# COMPACT_ATOMS: atom_id res chain seq x y z
N MET A 1 11.73 -53.60 44.99
CA MET A 1 11.63 -52.52 43.98
C MET A 1 12.18 -51.25 44.62
N GLN A 2 13.47 -50.96 44.42
CA GLN A 2 14.13 -49.75 44.93
C GLN A 2 14.37 -48.81 43.73
N GLY A 3 13.65 -47.70 43.71
CA GLY A 3 13.74 -46.68 42.68
C GLY A 3 14.98 -45.82 42.89
N ASN A 4 15.86 -45.87 41.89
CA ASN A 4 16.94 -44.93 41.62
C ASN A 4 16.52 -43.47 41.89
N THR A 5 17.18 -42.82 42.85
CA THR A 5 17.21 -41.36 43.01
C THR A 5 18.46 -40.82 42.34
N SER A 6 18.30 -40.45 41.07
CA SER A 6 19.33 -39.78 40.28
C SER A 6 19.68 -38.45 40.95
N THR A 7 20.87 -38.41 41.51
CA THR A 7 21.50 -37.24 42.12
C THR A 7 21.85 -36.24 41.03
N TYR A 8 21.01 -35.22 40.84
CA TYR A 8 21.36 -34.07 40.01
C TYR A 8 22.32 -33.17 40.81
N ARG A 9 23.64 -33.33 40.58
CA ARG A 9 24.64 -32.30 40.88
C ARG A 9 24.63 -31.31 39.71
N PRO A 10 24.27 -30.03 39.90
CA PRO A 10 24.64 -29.02 38.92
C PRO A 10 26.15 -28.79 39.04
N ALA A 11 26.90 -29.32 38.08
CA ALA A 11 28.31 -29.03 37.93
C ALA A 11 28.49 -27.51 37.73
N ALA A 12 29.31 -26.95 38.61
CA ALA A 12 29.67 -25.55 38.69
C ALA A 12 30.20 -25.00 37.35
N GLY A 13 29.92 -23.73 37.12
CA GLY A 13 30.34 -23.01 35.92
C GLY A 13 31.85 -22.96 35.75
N VAL A 14 32.35 -23.46 34.62
CA VAL A 14 33.67 -23.15 34.07
C VAL A 14 33.60 -23.30 32.54
N ALA A 15 32.96 -22.35 31.83
CA ALA A 15 33.07 -22.26 30.36
C ALA A 15 32.53 -20.95 29.74
N ARG A 16 32.00 -19.98 30.51
CA ARG A 16 31.40 -18.77 29.93
C ARG A 16 32.42 -17.73 29.44
N ALA A 17 33.68 -17.81 29.88
CA ALA A 17 34.70 -16.82 29.55
C ALA A 17 35.20 -16.91 28.08
N GLY A 18 35.38 -18.13 27.54
CA GLY A 18 35.86 -18.30 26.16
C GLY A 18 34.82 -17.99 25.09
N VAL A 19 33.54 -18.33 25.35
CA VAL A 19 32.43 -18.09 24.42
C VAL A 19 32.10 -16.60 24.32
N ALA A 20 32.24 -15.84 25.42
CA ALA A 20 32.05 -14.39 25.41
C ALA A 20 33.03 -13.67 24.47
N GLY A 21 34.30 -14.10 24.43
CA GLY A 21 35.30 -13.55 23.50
C GLY A 21 34.97 -13.84 22.03
N LEU A 22 34.56 -15.07 21.71
CA LEU A 22 34.17 -15.44 20.34
C LEU A 22 32.90 -14.71 19.88
N LEU A 23 31.92 -14.51 20.77
CA LEU A 23 30.72 -13.72 20.50
C LEU A 23 31.05 -12.23 20.30
N ALA A 24 31.94 -11.67 21.12
CA ALA A 24 32.40 -10.29 20.96
C ALA A 24 33.13 -10.06 19.63
N VAL A 25 33.96 -11.00 19.18
CA VAL A 25 34.63 -10.92 17.87
C VAL A 25 33.62 -10.99 16.72
N ARG A 26 32.64 -11.91 16.79
CA ARG A 26 31.57 -11.98 15.77
C ARG A 26 30.72 -10.71 15.74
N LEU A 27 30.41 -10.14 16.89
CA LEU A 27 29.67 -8.88 17.00
C LEU A 27 30.49 -7.70 16.45
N ALA A 28 31.78 -7.63 16.74
CA ALA A 28 32.66 -6.59 16.21
C ALA A 28 32.78 -6.65 14.67
N ILE A 29 32.88 -7.85 14.10
CA ILE A 29 32.88 -8.04 12.64
C ILE A 29 31.52 -7.64 12.03
N GLY A 30 30.42 -8.03 12.66
CA GLY A 30 29.07 -7.63 12.21
C GLY A 30 28.87 -6.11 12.23
N ILE A 31 29.32 -5.45 13.30
CA ILE A 31 29.27 -3.98 13.41
C ILE A 31 30.14 -3.32 12.34
N ALA A 32 31.34 -3.83 12.09
CA ALA A 32 32.22 -3.29 11.05
C ALA A 32 31.60 -3.39 9.65
N ILE A 33 31.02 -4.54 9.30
CA ILE A 33 30.32 -4.73 8.02
C ILE A 33 29.11 -3.80 7.92
N ALA A 34 28.31 -3.70 9.00
CA ALA A 34 27.16 -2.80 9.05
C ALA A 34 27.57 -1.33 8.83
N PHE A 35 28.67 -0.88 9.44
CA PHE A 35 29.20 0.46 9.20
C PHE A 35 29.61 0.69 7.75
N VAL A 36 30.30 -0.26 7.13
CA VAL A 36 30.71 -0.15 5.72
C VAL A 36 29.50 -0.04 4.79
N VAL A 37 28.49 -0.88 4.98
CA VAL A 37 27.27 -0.85 4.15
C VAL A 37 26.48 0.45 4.36
N THR A 38 26.33 0.88 5.62
CA THR A 38 25.57 2.10 5.95
C THR A 38 26.25 3.35 5.40
N PHE A 39 27.56 3.49 5.60
CA PHE A 39 28.33 4.60 5.06
C PHE A 39 28.40 4.56 3.53
N GLY A 40 28.53 3.38 2.93
CA GLY A 40 28.54 3.23 1.47
C GLY A 40 27.22 3.69 0.84
N LEU A 41 26.08 3.28 1.42
CA LEU A 41 24.76 3.70 0.94
C LEU A 41 24.52 5.20 1.16
N TYR A 42 24.89 5.72 2.33
CA TYR A 42 24.79 7.15 2.65
C TYR A 42 25.63 8.02 1.71
N TYR A 43 26.88 7.62 1.47
CA TYR A 43 27.75 8.34 0.53
C TYR A 43 27.25 8.22 -0.91
N GLY A 44 26.69 7.08 -1.29
CA GLY A 44 26.02 6.91 -2.59
C GLY A 44 24.87 7.89 -2.78
N MET A 45 24.00 8.03 -1.76
CA MET A 45 22.95 9.05 -1.78
C MET A 45 23.52 10.47 -1.84
N HIS A 46 24.58 10.77 -1.08
CA HIS A 46 25.24 12.07 -1.11
C HIS A 46 25.78 12.42 -2.50
N VAL A 47 26.44 11.48 -3.19
CA VAL A 47 26.95 11.67 -4.55
C VAL A 47 25.80 11.83 -5.56
N LEU A 48 24.72 11.06 -5.41
CA LEU A 48 23.55 11.17 -6.29
C LEU A 48 22.84 12.52 -6.14
N ILE A 49 22.64 12.99 -4.90
CA ILE A 49 22.00 14.28 -4.61
C ILE A 49 22.86 15.46 -5.08
N THR A 50 24.18 15.39 -4.87
CA THR A 50 25.08 16.48 -5.28
C THR A 50 25.38 16.48 -6.78
N GLY A 51 25.27 15.32 -7.44
CA GLY A 51 25.39 15.20 -8.90
C GLY A 51 24.16 15.69 -9.67
N SER A 52 22.98 15.70 -9.05
CA SER A 52 21.72 16.11 -9.68
C SER A 52 21.41 17.60 -9.48
N GLY A 53 22.25 18.47 -10.04
CA GLY A 53 21.85 19.85 -10.36
C GLY A 53 21.72 20.81 -9.16
N LYS A 54 22.16 22.05 -9.41
CA LYS A 54 22.13 23.20 -8.51
C LYS A 54 20.78 23.31 -7.76
N PRO A 55 20.77 23.65 -6.46
CA PRO A 55 19.51 23.98 -5.79
C PRO A 55 18.81 25.07 -6.60
N PRO A 56 17.49 24.99 -6.83
CA PRO A 56 16.75 26.11 -7.37
C PRO A 56 17.08 27.32 -6.53
N THR A 57 17.77 28.30 -7.10
CA THR A 57 17.86 29.63 -6.53
C THR A 57 16.43 30.03 -6.23
N GLU A 58 16.15 30.24 -4.96
CA GLU A 58 14.89 30.73 -4.45
C GLU A 58 14.74 32.19 -4.89
N ASP A 59 14.50 32.38 -6.18
CA ASP A 59 13.80 33.55 -6.70
C ASP A 59 12.34 33.13 -6.86
N ASN A 60 11.71 32.87 -5.72
CA ASN A 60 10.26 32.92 -5.59
C ASN A 60 9.86 34.41 -5.68
N SER A 61 10.04 35.00 -6.85
CA SER A 61 9.28 36.18 -7.25
C SER A 61 7.85 35.71 -7.54
N PHE A 62 7.11 35.41 -6.46
CA PHE A 62 5.66 35.53 -6.47
C PHE A 62 5.36 36.96 -6.89
N LYS A 63 5.12 37.16 -8.19
CA LYS A 63 4.63 38.41 -8.73
C LYS A 63 3.19 38.56 -8.26
N ILE A 64 3.02 39.14 -7.07
CA ILE A 64 1.73 39.58 -6.56
C ILE A 64 1.24 40.62 -7.55
N VAL A 65 0.25 40.27 -8.37
CA VAL A 65 -0.51 41.25 -9.12
C VAL A 65 -1.46 41.88 -8.11
N ASP A 66 -1.08 43.07 -7.62
CA ASP A 66 -1.93 43.93 -6.78
C ASP A 66 -3.05 44.50 -7.65
N THR A 67 -4.09 43.72 -7.88
CA THR A 67 -5.37 44.23 -8.34
C THR A 67 -6.10 44.82 -7.14
N ARG A 68 -5.96 46.15 -7.01
CA ARG A 68 -6.71 46.99 -6.08
C ARG A 68 -8.21 46.79 -6.30
N VAL A 69 -8.85 45.97 -5.46
CA VAL A 69 -10.30 45.74 -5.48
C VAL A 69 -10.99 46.97 -4.89
N PRO A 70 -11.79 47.73 -5.65
CA PRO A 70 -12.64 48.78 -5.07
C PRO A 70 -13.70 48.12 -4.18
N PRO A 71 -14.01 48.66 -2.99
CA PRO A 71 -15.09 48.14 -2.18
C PRO A 71 -16.42 48.37 -2.92
N GLU A 72 -17.07 47.28 -3.30
CA GLU A 72 -18.42 47.31 -3.85
C GLU A 72 -19.40 47.51 -2.69
N GLU A 73 -20.13 48.62 -2.68
CA GLU A 73 -21.16 48.90 -1.68
C GLU A 73 -22.33 47.92 -1.88
N THR A 74 -22.42 46.94 -0.98
CA THR A 74 -23.55 46.00 -0.94
C THR A 74 -24.84 46.73 -0.56
N GLU A 75 -25.60 47.21 -1.55
CA GLU A 75 -27.01 47.52 -1.36
C GLU A 75 -27.77 46.21 -1.08
N VAL A 76 -28.28 46.11 0.14
CA VAL A 76 -29.07 44.97 0.61
C VAL A 76 -30.39 44.92 -0.15
N GLN A 77 -30.42 44.26 -1.30
CA GLN A 77 -31.66 43.96 -1.99
C GLN A 77 -32.46 42.94 -1.18
N ARG A 78 -33.43 43.43 -0.39
CA ARG A 78 -34.46 42.61 0.24
C ARG A 78 -35.15 41.81 -0.86
N LYS A 79 -34.85 40.51 -0.88
CA LYS A 79 -35.50 39.54 -1.74
C LYS A 79 -36.98 39.42 -1.34
N ASP A 80 -37.84 40.16 -2.02
CA ASP A 80 -39.28 39.97 -1.95
C ASP A 80 -39.63 38.56 -2.47
N ARG A 81 -39.98 37.67 -1.54
CA ARG A 81 -40.43 36.31 -1.84
C ARG A 81 -41.78 36.36 -2.55
N LYS A 82 -41.77 36.27 -3.89
CA LYS A 82 -42.98 35.84 -4.61
C LYS A 82 -43.27 34.36 -4.28
N PRO A 83 -44.54 33.97 -4.06
CA PRO A 83 -44.89 32.60 -3.73
C PRO A 83 -44.47 31.61 -4.84
N PRO A 84 -44.15 30.36 -4.49
CA PRO A 84 -43.67 29.37 -5.45
C PRO A 84 -44.77 29.02 -6.44
N LYS A 85 -44.44 29.06 -7.74
CA LYS A 85 -45.32 28.59 -8.81
C LYS A 85 -45.53 27.07 -8.70
N PRO A 86 -46.75 26.55 -8.96
CA PRO A 86 -46.99 25.11 -9.01
C PRO A 86 -46.20 24.45 -10.14
N LYS A 87 -45.66 23.25 -9.89
CA LYS A 87 -44.84 22.51 -10.84
C LYS A 87 -45.70 21.99 -12.00
N PRO A 88 -45.31 22.21 -13.27
CA PRO A 88 -45.94 21.52 -14.40
C PRO A 88 -45.67 20.00 -14.33
N PRO A 89 -46.65 19.14 -14.69
CA PRO A 89 -46.42 17.70 -14.85
C PRO A 89 -45.48 17.32 -16.01
N GLU A 90 -45.01 16.08 -15.92
CA GLU A 90 -43.88 15.37 -16.55
C GLU A 90 -43.73 15.39 -18.08
N GLU A 91 -42.50 15.13 -18.54
CA GLU A 91 -42.27 14.10 -19.57
C GLU A 91 -41.10 13.18 -19.13
N PRO A 92 -41.19 11.85 -19.33
CA PRO A 92 -40.09 10.93 -19.03
C PRO A 92 -38.91 11.19 -19.98
N PRO A 93 -37.66 11.20 -19.50
CA PRO A 93 -36.51 11.27 -20.39
C PRO A 93 -36.39 9.98 -21.22
N GLU A 94 -36.20 10.13 -22.54
CA GLU A 94 -35.91 9.01 -23.45
C GLU A 94 -34.65 8.25 -22.99
N PRO A 95 -34.62 6.90 -23.14
CA PRO A 95 -33.44 6.13 -22.77
C PRO A 95 -32.24 6.49 -23.65
N PRO A 96 -31.03 6.63 -23.07
CA PRO A 96 -29.83 6.94 -23.83
C PRO A 96 -29.45 5.75 -24.74
N LYS A 97 -29.08 6.06 -25.99
CA LYS A 97 -28.43 5.10 -26.89
C LYS A 97 -26.95 5.01 -26.51
N PHE A 98 -26.46 3.80 -26.30
CA PHE A 98 -25.04 3.55 -26.06
C PHE A 98 -24.27 3.61 -27.38
N ASP A 99 -23.36 4.57 -27.51
CA ASP A 99 -22.31 4.51 -28.52
C ASP A 99 -21.25 3.49 -28.07
N ASN A 100 -20.97 2.51 -28.94
CA ASN A 100 -19.91 1.54 -28.73
C ASN A 100 -18.55 2.24 -28.80
N VAL A 101 -18.02 2.65 -27.65
CA VAL A 101 -16.62 3.05 -27.53
C VAL A 101 -15.75 1.82 -27.73
N VAL A 102 -15.08 1.78 -28.89
CA VAL A 102 -13.97 0.86 -29.17
C VAL A 102 -12.91 1.07 -28.10
N SER A 103 -12.77 0.08 -27.22
CA SER A 103 -11.74 0.04 -26.19
C SER A 103 -10.38 -0.14 -26.88
N ASN A 104 -9.65 0.97 -27.03
CA ASN A 104 -8.26 0.93 -27.46
C ASN A 104 -7.41 0.46 -26.27
N LYS A 105 -7.31 -0.86 -26.11
CA LYS A 105 -6.45 -1.50 -25.11
C LYS A 105 -5.00 -1.03 -25.33
N PRO A 106 -4.34 -0.43 -24.33
CA PRO A 106 -2.88 -0.29 -24.36
C PRO A 106 -2.32 -1.72 -24.38
N ASN A 107 -1.59 -2.05 -25.43
CA ASN A 107 -0.82 -3.28 -25.51
C ASN A 107 0.15 -3.29 -24.33
N ALA A 108 -0.16 -4.07 -23.29
CA ALA A 108 0.78 -4.48 -22.27
C ALA A 108 1.76 -5.46 -22.91
N SER A 109 2.62 -4.94 -23.79
CA SER A 109 3.84 -5.62 -24.17
C SER A 109 4.68 -5.61 -22.90
N ALA A 110 4.62 -6.74 -22.19
CA ALA A 110 5.56 -7.09 -21.14
C ALA A 110 6.96 -6.83 -21.72
N THR A 111 7.54 -5.70 -21.31
CA THR A 111 8.96 -5.44 -21.54
C THR A 111 9.66 -6.43 -20.64
N ASN A 112 9.93 -7.62 -21.19
CA ASN A 112 10.78 -8.62 -20.58
C ASN A 112 12.19 -8.00 -20.48
N MET A 113 12.44 -7.32 -19.37
CA MET A 113 13.79 -6.91 -18.99
C MET A 113 14.53 -8.17 -18.55
N ASN A 114 15.10 -8.89 -19.50
CA ASN A 114 16.03 -9.97 -19.24
C ASN A 114 17.37 -9.36 -18.81
N PHE A 115 17.61 -9.26 -17.51
CA PHE A 115 18.93 -8.96 -16.97
C PHE A 115 19.78 -10.24 -17.03
N ASP A 116 20.62 -10.34 -18.05
CA ASP A 116 21.63 -11.39 -18.15
C ASP A 116 22.80 -11.04 -17.21
N PHE A 117 22.79 -11.61 -16.01
CA PHE A 117 23.95 -11.53 -15.12
C PHE A 117 24.98 -12.53 -15.62
N GLY A 118 25.85 -12.07 -16.51
CA GLY A 118 27.01 -12.81 -17.02
C GLY A 118 28.05 -13.06 -15.92
N ALA A 119 27.72 -13.90 -14.95
CA ALA A 119 28.68 -14.44 -14.01
C ALA A 119 28.22 -15.83 -13.58
N ASN A 120 29.07 -16.81 -13.88
CA ASN A 120 28.99 -18.21 -13.43
C ASN A 120 29.11 -18.31 -11.90
N ALA A 121 28.19 -17.69 -11.16
CA ALA A 121 28.03 -17.90 -9.73
C ALA A 121 27.18 -19.15 -9.56
N ASN A 122 27.84 -20.30 -9.43
CA ASN A 122 27.22 -21.51 -8.89
C ASN A 122 26.85 -21.25 -7.42
N ILE A 123 25.71 -20.61 -7.21
CA ILE A 123 25.09 -20.46 -5.90
C ILE A 123 24.49 -21.84 -5.56
N SER A 124 25.28 -22.69 -4.93
CA SER A 124 24.92 -24.05 -4.45
C SER A 124 23.96 -24.03 -3.25
N GLY A 125 23.04 -23.07 -3.24
CA GLY A 125 21.94 -22.93 -2.32
C GLY A 125 20.90 -22.15 -3.10
N GLY A 126 20.06 -22.89 -3.82
CA GLY A 126 19.15 -22.34 -4.82
C GLY A 126 18.50 -21.07 -4.29
N ILE A 127 18.69 -19.98 -5.01
CA ILE A 127 17.79 -18.85 -4.91
C ILE A 127 16.51 -19.32 -5.61
N SER A 128 15.77 -20.17 -4.92
CA SER A 128 14.42 -20.51 -5.28
C SER A 128 13.64 -19.21 -5.11
N PHE A 129 13.42 -18.50 -6.21
CA PHE A 129 12.35 -17.52 -6.34
C PHE A 129 10.99 -18.25 -6.30
N ASP A 130 10.78 -19.09 -5.28
CA ASP A 130 9.47 -19.59 -4.88
C ASP A 130 8.76 -18.58 -3.95
N ALA A 131 9.30 -17.36 -3.84
CA ALA A 131 8.59 -16.19 -3.35
C ALA A 131 7.41 -15.76 -4.25
N ALA A 132 6.92 -16.65 -5.11
CA ALA A 132 5.69 -16.51 -5.87
C ALA A 132 4.46 -17.13 -5.16
N GLN A 133 4.64 -17.81 -4.02
CA GLN A 133 3.56 -18.54 -3.35
C GLN A 133 2.77 -17.73 -2.32
N ASP A 134 3.39 -16.76 -1.63
CA ASP A 134 2.68 -15.92 -0.65
C ASP A 134 2.41 -14.52 -1.22
N ARG A 135 1.66 -14.47 -2.32
CA ARG A 135 1.09 -13.19 -2.76
C ARG A 135 -0.04 -12.85 -1.81
N ASP A 136 0.14 -11.81 -1.00
CA ASP A 136 -0.98 -11.17 -0.30
C ASP A 136 -2.06 -10.84 -1.34
N VAL A 137 -3.25 -11.39 -1.13
CA VAL A 137 -4.37 -11.25 -2.08
C VAL A 137 -4.88 -9.81 -1.99
N LEU A 138 -4.56 -9.02 -3.01
CA LEU A 138 -5.03 -7.65 -3.13
C LEU A 138 -6.35 -7.60 -3.92
N PRO A 139 -7.38 -6.90 -3.43
CA PRO A 139 -8.61 -6.72 -4.18
C PRO A 139 -8.36 -5.77 -5.36
N ILE A 140 -8.61 -6.25 -6.58
CA ILE A 140 -8.57 -5.41 -7.78
C ILE A 140 -9.86 -4.57 -7.89
N VAL A 141 -11.00 -5.17 -7.53
CA VAL A 141 -12.32 -4.53 -7.55
C VAL A 141 -13.10 -4.95 -6.30
N ARG A 142 -13.74 -3.98 -5.65
CA ARG A 142 -14.71 -4.20 -4.58
C ARG A 142 -16.04 -3.65 -5.03
N VAL A 143 -17.05 -4.51 -5.09
CA VAL A 143 -18.44 -4.09 -5.34
C VAL A 143 -19.12 -3.87 -4.00
N GLU A 144 -19.80 -2.75 -3.87
CA GLU A 144 -20.57 -2.44 -2.66
C GLU A 144 -21.87 -3.24 -2.63
N PRO A 145 -22.28 -3.76 -1.46
CA PRO A 145 -23.53 -4.48 -1.33
C PRO A 145 -24.73 -3.54 -1.48
N ILE A 146 -25.79 -4.05 -2.11
CA ILE A 146 -27.06 -3.32 -2.23
C ILE A 146 -27.82 -3.44 -0.92
N TYR A 147 -28.20 -2.29 -0.37
CA TYR A 147 -28.91 -2.25 0.90
C TYR A 147 -30.39 -2.70 0.77
N PRO A 148 -30.90 -3.59 1.64
CA PRO A 148 -32.26 -4.12 1.49
C PRO A 148 -33.36 -3.07 1.72
N GLN A 149 -34.34 -3.03 0.81
CA GLN A 149 -35.48 -2.09 0.86
C GLN A 149 -36.28 -2.15 2.18
N ARG A 150 -36.50 -3.37 2.71
CA ARG A 150 -37.21 -3.56 3.99
C ARG A 150 -36.45 -2.95 5.17
N ALA A 151 -35.12 -3.07 5.17
CA ALA A 151 -34.28 -2.47 6.21
C ALA A 151 -34.25 -0.95 6.07
N ALA A 152 -34.20 -0.43 4.84
CA ALA A 152 -34.16 1.01 4.55
C ALA A 152 -35.42 1.73 5.04
N SER A 153 -36.60 1.17 4.73
CA SER A 153 -37.88 1.73 5.18
C SER A 153 -38.03 1.80 6.70
N ARG A 154 -37.30 0.95 7.42
CA ARG A 154 -37.36 0.82 8.88
C ARG A 154 -36.15 1.44 9.58
N GLY A 155 -35.16 1.95 8.84
CA GLY A 155 -33.91 2.48 9.39
C GLY A 155 -33.10 1.46 10.19
N ILE A 156 -33.07 0.18 9.78
CA ILE A 156 -32.40 -0.90 10.53
C ILE A 156 -30.94 -1.03 10.12
N GLU A 157 -30.00 -0.64 10.98
CA GLU A 157 -28.57 -0.74 10.72
C GLU A 157 -27.94 -2.02 11.30
N GLY A 158 -26.79 -2.41 10.76
CA GLY A 158 -26.03 -3.58 11.22
C GLY A 158 -24.74 -3.78 10.45
N TYR A 159 -23.95 -4.77 10.86
CA TYR A 159 -22.76 -5.21 10.16
C TYR A 159 -22.82 -6.72 9.93
N VAL A 160 -22.08 -7.18 8.93
CA VAL A 160 -21.94 -8.59 8.59
C VAL A 160 -20.46 -8.90 8.55
N ILE A 161 -20.05 -9.93 9.29
CA ILE A 161 -18.71 -10.50 9.18
C ILE A 161 -18.83 -11.64 8.18
N LEU A 162 -17.93 -11.68 7.20
CA LEU A 162 -17.94 -12.70 6.16
C LEU A 162 -16.58 -13.38 6.11
N GLU A 163 -16.59 -14.69 5.92
CA GLU A 163 -15.43 -15.49 5.56
C GLU A 163 -15.69 -16.13 4.19
N PHE A 164 -14.69 -16.11 3.31
CA PHE A 164 -14.77 -16.71 1.98
C PHE A 164 -13.39 -17.11 1.49
N THR A 165 -13.35 -18.05 0.54
CA THR A 165 -12.11 -18.50 -0.09
C THR A 165 -11.96 -17.87 -1.47
N VAL A 166 -10.72 -17.49 -1.82
CA VAL A 166 -10.34 -17.02 -3.15
C VAL A 166 -9.67 -18.15 -3.91
N LEU A 167 -10.17 -18.42 -5.12
CA LEU A 167 -9.65 -19.46 -6.00
C LEU A 167 -8.34 -19.01 -6.66
N PRO A 168 -7.50 -19.93 -7.18
CA PRO A 168 -6.30 -19.58 -7.94
C PRO A 168 -6.57 -18.73 -9.19
N SER A 169 -7.79 -18.74 -9.71
CA SER A 169 -8.26 -17.87 -10.79
C SER A 169 -8.43 -16.41 -10.37
N GLY A 170 -8.41 -16.10 -9.06
CA GLY A 170 -8.71 -14.78 -8.50
C GLY A 170 -10.20 -14.52 -8.27
N GLU A 171 -11.07 -15.51 -8.49
CA GLU A 171 -12.51 -15.43 -8.22
C GLU A 171 -12.86 -15.87 -6.79
N VAL A 172 -13.98 -15.38 -6.27
CA VAL A 172 -14.52 -15.79 -4.95
C VAL A 172 -15.37 -17.05 -5.13
N ASP A 173 -15.13 -18.07 -4.32
CA ASP A 173 -15.97 -19.28 -4.30
C ASP A 173 -17.30 -18.98 -3.58
N ALA A 174 -18.40 -19.00 -4.35
CA ALA A 174 -19.73 -18.66 -3.87
C ALA A 174 -20.29 -19.64 -2.83
N GLU A 175 -19.87 -20.92 -2.86
CA GLU A 175 -20.30 -21.92 -1.88
C GLU A 175 -19.55 -21.79 -0.56
N SER A 176 -18.37 -21.15 -0.57
CA SER A 176 -17.51 -20.97 0.61
C SER A 176 -17.91 -19.79 1.50
N ILE A 177 -18.90 -18.99 1.11
CA ILE A 177 -19.29 -17.76 1.83
C ILE A 177 -20.02 -18.12 3.12
N GLN A 178 -19.42 -17.76 4.26
CA GLN A 178 -19.99 -17.96 5.60
C GLN A 178 -20.27 -16.61 6.27
N ILE A 179 -21.33 -16.56 7.08
CA ILE A 179 -21.86 -15.39 7.80
C ILE A 179 -21.77 -15.61 9.31
#